data_AF-A0A1A8U346-F1
#
_entry.id   AF-A0A1A8U346-F1
#
_cell.length_a   1.000
_cell.length_b   1.000
_cell.length_c   1.000
_cell.angle_alpha   90.00
_cell.angle_beta   90.00
_cell.angle_gamma   90.00
#
_symmetry.space_group_name_H-M   'P 1'
#
loop_
_entity.id
_entity.type
_entity.pdbx_description
1 polymer ?
#
loop_
_entity_poly.entity_id
_entity_poly.type
_entity_poly.pdbx_seq_one_letter_code
_entity_poly.pdbx_strand_id
1 'polypeptide(L)' 'VHRCGGCCHSEDKQCRNISTGYLSKTLFEITVPITQGTRPVTVSVANHTQCSCLSKLDIYRQVHSIIRRALPECPTLNQT' A
#
# COMPACT_ATOMS: atom_id res chain seq x y z
N VAL A 1 -8.31 8.98 12.12
CA VAL A 1 -8.08 7.52 12.06
C VAL A 1 -6.61 7.26 12.24
N HIS A 2 -6.21 6.13 12.81
CA HIS A 2 -4.79 5.81 12.99
C HIS A 2 -4.18 5.33 11.66
N ARG A 3 -3.03 5.90 11.30
CA ARG A 3 -2.28 5.59 10.08
C ARG A 3 -0.81 5.43 10.42
N CYS A 4 -0.15 4.52 9.70
CA CYS A 4 1.29 4.30 9.83
C CYS A 4 2.04 5.49 9.23
N GLY A 5 3.09 5.92 9.90
CA GLY A 5 3.98 7.00 9.47
C GLY A 5 5.32 6.92 10.20
N GLY A 6 6.22 7.85 9.93
CA GLY A 6 7.56 7.88 10.49
C GLY A 6 8.61 7.21 9.62
N CYS A 7 9.82 7.07 10.17
CA CYS A 7 11.02 6.65 9.47
C CYS A 7 11.33 5.17 9.73
N CYS A 8 12.02 4.52 8.78
CA CYS A 8 12.67 3.22 9.00
C CYS A 8 14.18 3.42 9.13
N HIS A 9 14.86 2.44 9.74
CA HIS A 9 16.31 2.50 9.95
C HIS A 9 17.12 2.48 8.64
N SER A 10 16.54 1.93 7.56
CA SER A 10 17.20 1.78 6.27
C SER A 10 16.28 2.22 5.13
N GLU A 11 16.88 2.84 4.10
CA GLU A 11 16.15 3.43 2.97
C GLU A 11 15.51 2.40 2.05
N ASP A 12 15.98 1.16 2.07
CA ASP A 12 15.39 0.02 1.35
C ASP A 12 14.08 -0.46 2.00
N LYS A 13 13.75 0.02 3.20
CA LYS A 13 12.51 -0.31 3.92
C LYS A 13 11.53 0.85 3.94
N GLN A 14 10.24 0.52 4.04
CA GLN A 14 9.14 1.48 4.14
C GLN A 14 8.19 1.10 5.28
N CYS A 15 7.76 2.08 6.07
CA CYS A 15 6.76 1.90 7.12
C CYS A 15 5.40 1.65 6.47
N ARG A 16 4.84 0.46 6.70
CA ARG A 16 3.55 0.05 6.13
C ARG A 16 2.70 -0.67 7.17
N ASN A 17 1.39 -0.64 7.00
CA ASN A 17 0.48 -1.42 7.82
C ASN A 17 0.67 -2.92 7.56
N ILE A 18 0.73 -3.69 8.64
CA ILE A 18 0.65 -5.16 8.58
C ILE A 18 -0.71 -5.68 9.03
N SER A 19 -1.48 -4.86 9.76
CA SER A 19 -2.89 -5.13 10.06
C SER A 19 -3.73 -3.85 10.00
N THR A 20 -4.98 -4.01 9.56
CA THR A 20 -5.94 -2.92 9.36
C THR A 20 -7.31 -3.36 9.85
N GLY A 21 -7.93 -2.55 10.72
CA GLY A 21 -9.36 -2.60 11.01
C GLY A 21 -10.12 -1.50 10.25
N TYR A 22 -11.44 -1.51 10.32
CA TYR A 22 -12.29 -0.46 9.75
C TYR A 22 -13.16 0.16 10.83
N LEU A 23 -13.28 1.49 10.81
CA LEU A 23 -14.13 2.25 11.72
C LEU A 23 -15.23 2.95 10.93
N SER A 24 -16.47 2.80 11.37
CA SER A 24 -17.60 3.54 10.83
C SER A 24 -17.57 4.99 11.32
N LYS A 25 -17.63 5.95 10.39
CA LYS A 25 -17.69 7.38 10.69
C LYS A 25 -18.82 8.03 9.93
N THR A 26 -19.62 8.82 10.62
CA THR A 26 -20.70 9.61 9.98
C THR A 26 -20.14 10.93 9.48
N LEU A 27 -20.39 11.25 8.22
CA LEU A 27 -19.97 12.48 7.53
C LEU A 27 -21.17 13.11 6.84
N PHE A 28 -21.14 14.40 6.56
CA PHE A 28 -22.15 15.04 5.73
C PHE A 28 -21.72 15.00 4.26
N GLU A 29 -22.51 14.34 3.43
CA GLU A 29 -22.34 14.32 1.97
C GLU A 29 -23.00 15.56 1.36
N ILE A 30 -22.25 16.29 0.54
CA ILE A 30 -22.69 17.49 -0.17
C ILE A 30 -22.47 17.27 -1.66
N THR A 31 -23.56 17.26 -2.43
CA THR A 31 -23.52 17.15 -3.89
C THR A 31 -23.76 18.53 -4.50
N VAL A 32 -22.96 18.92 -5.50
CA VAL A 32 -23.03 20.22 -6.17
C VAL A 32 -23.61 20.10 -7.59
N PRO A 33 -24.47 21.04 -8.05
CA PRO A 33 -25.05 22.16 -7.30
C PRO A 33 -25.91 21.67 -6.13
N ILE A 34 -26.07 22.48 -5.07
CA ILE A 34 -26.78 22.09 -3.83
C ILE A 34 -28.28 21.94 -4.14
N THR A 35 -28.67 20.81 -4.72
CA THR A 35 -30.05 20.47 -5.10
C THR A 35 -30.78 19.78 -3.95
N GLN A 36 -30.04 19.11 -3.07
CA GLN A 36 -30.52 18.41 -1.90
C GLN A 36 -29.68 18.86 -0.71
N GLY A 37 -30.31 19.01 0.46
CA GLY A 37 -29.60 19.39 1.70
C GLY A 37 -28.51 18.38 2.07
N THR A 38 -27.64 18.75 3.02
CA THR A 38 -26.56 17.87 3.51
C THR A 38 -27.14 16.59 4.13
N ARG A 39 -26.77 15.42 3.61
CA ARG A 39 -27.21 14.12 4.15
C ARG A 39 -26.11 13.48 5.00
N PRO A 40 -26.39 13.04 6.24
CA PRO A 40 -25.44 12.24 7.00
C PRO A 40 -25.28 10.86 6.37
N VAL A 41 -24.06 10.49 6.01
CA VAL A 41 -23.70 9.18 5.47
C VAL A 41 -22.64 8.52 6.34
N THR A 42 -22.78 7.22 6.57
CA THR A 42 -21.78 6.43 7.30
C THR A 42 -20.76 5.87 6.32
N VAL A 43 -19.50 6.23 6.51
CA VAL A 43 -18.38 5.77 5.68
C VAL A 43 -17.46 4.90 6.52
N SER A 44 -17.06 3.74 5.99
CA SER A 44 -16.05 2.89 6.59
C SER A 44 -14.66 3.44 6.28
N VAL A 45 -13.89 3.77 7.33
CA VAL A 45 -12.55 4.34 7.19
C VAL A 45 -11.53 3.36 7.74
N ALA A 46 -10.53 3.03 6.93
CA ALA A 46 -9.43 2.16 7.34
C ALA A 46 -8.64 2.74 8.52
N ASN A 47 -8.35 1.89 9.49
CA ASN A 47 -7.66 2.17 10.73
C ASN A 47 -6.53 1.16 10.93
N HIS A 48 -5.28 1.60 10.79
CA HIS A 48 -4.14 0.71 10.90
C HIS A 48 -3.96 0.31 12.36
N THR A 49 -3.89 -0.99 12.67
CA THR A 49 -3.74 -1.50 14.05
C THR A 49 -2.30 -1.88 14.36
N GLN A 50 -1.48 -2.15 13.35
CA GLN A 50 -0.07 -2.47 13.51
C GLN A 50 0.72 -2.05 12.27
N CYS A 51 1.93 -1.54 12.48
CA CYS A 51 2.83 -1.04 11.45
C CYS A 51 4.19 -1.74 11.57
N SER A 52 4.86 -1.97 10.44
CA SER A 52 6.22 -2.51 10.40
C SER A 52 7.00 -1.94 9.21
N CYS A 53 8.33 -1.95 9.32
CA CYS A 53 9.24 -1.57 8.25
C CYS A 53 9.49 -2.77 7.33
N LEU A 54 8.84 -2.78 6.17
CA LEU A 54 8.95 -3.85 5.18
C LEU A 54 9.90 -3.44 4.06
N SER A 55 10.61 -4.40 3.47
CA SER A 55 11.46 -4.15 2.30
C SER A 55 10.59 -3.66 1.14
N LYS A 56 11.04 -2.61 0.44
CA LYS A 56 10.41 -2.14 -0.79
C LYS A 56 10.34 -3.25 -1.82
N LEU A 57 11.36 -4.11 -1.90
CA LEU A 57 11.39 -5.23 -2.84
C LEU A 57 10.28 -6.25 -2.56
N ASP A 58 10.07 -6.58 -1.27
CA ASP A 58 9.01 -7.50 -0.85
C ASP A 58 7.62 -6.92 -1.13
N ILE A 59 7.45 -5.61 -0.92
CA ILE A 59 6.23 -4.89 -1.29
C ILE A 59 5.98 -4.99 -2.81
N TYR A 60 6.98 -4.71 -3.64
CA TYR A 60 6.84 -4.80 -5.10
C TYR A 60 6.55 -6.24 -5.56
N ARG A 61 7.18 -7.24 -4.94
CA ARG A 61 6.94 -8.66 -5.22
C ARG A 61 5.54 -9.13 -4.84
N GLN A 62 4.98 -8.62 -3.74
CA GLN A 62 3.62 -8.90 -3.33
C GLN A 62 2.58 -8.29 -4.28
N VAL A 63 2.88 -7.15 -4.90
CA VAL A 63 1.96 -6.47 -5.82
C VAL A 63 2.11 -6.94 -7.26
N HIS A 64 3.32 -7.33 -7.69
CA HIS A 64 3.59 -7.84 -9.03
C HIS A 64 4.47 -9.09 -8.96
N SER A 65 3.98 -10.20 -9.48
CA SER A 65 4.82 -11.38 -9.70
C SER A 65 5.83 -11.07 -10.81
N ILE A 66 7.06 -10.72 -10.44
CA ILE A 66 8.15 -10.60 -11.41
C ILE A 66 8.55 -12.02 -11.83
N ILE A 67 8.02 -12.49 -12.95
CA ILE A 67 8.50 -13.71 -13.61
C ILE A 67 9.89 -13.40 -14.17
N ARG A 68 10.95 -13.77 -13.44
CA ARG A 68 12.31 -13.78 -13.98
C ARG A 68 12.43 -14.99 -14.90
N ARG A 69 12.10 -14.83 -16.18
CA ARG A 69 12.54 -15.81 -17.18
C ARG A 69 14.06 -15.78 -17.15
N ALA A 70 14.69 -16.90 -16.79
CA ALA A 70 16.13 -17.03 -16.93
C ALA A 70 16.46 -16.73 -18.40
N LEU A 71 17.37 -15.77 -18.63
CA LEU A 71 17.96 -15.64 -19.94
C LEU A 71 18.70 -16.95 -20.22
N PRO A 72 18.55 -17.55 -21.42
CA PRO A 72 19.29 -18.76 -21.75
C PRO A 72 20.77 -18.49 -21.51
N GLU A 73 21.47 -19.45 -20.89
CA GLU A 73 22.89 -19.38 -20.62
C GLU A 73 23.60 -18.94 -21.90
N CYS A 74 24.25 -17.76 -21.86
CA CYS A 74 25.15 -17.38 -22.94
C CYS A 74 26.22 -18.48 -23.00
N PRO A 75 26.41 -19.16 -24.15
CA PRO A 75 27.55 -20.04 -24.31
C PRO A 75 28.79 -19.20 -24.05
N THR A 76 29.57 -19.58 -23.05
CA THR A 76 30.90 -19.03 -22.83
C THR A 76 31.69 -19.30 -24.10
N LEU A 77 31.86 -18.27 -24.92
CA LEU A 77 32.81 -18.28 -26.00
C LEU A 77 34.20 -18.17 -25.35
N ASN A 78 34.65 -19.26 -24.73
CA ASN A 78 36.05 -19.46 -24.45
C ASN A 78 36.72 -19.74 -25.79
N GLN A 79 37.05 -18.66 -26.51
CA GLN A 79 37.97 -18.71 -27.63
C GLN A 79 39.25 -17.99 -27.21
N THR A 80 40.32 -18.80 -27.21
CA THR A 80 41.77 -18.54 -27.06
C THR A 80 42.28 -18.15 -25.68
#